data_AF-A0A376J509-F1
#
_entry.id   AF-A0A376J509-F1
#
_cell.length_a   1.000
_cell.length_b   1.000
_cell.length_c   1.000
_cell.angle_alpha   90.00
_cell.angle_beta   90.00
_cell.angle_gamma   90.00
#
_symmetry.space_group_name_H-M   'P 1'
#
loop_
_entity.id
_entity.type
_entity.pdbx_description
1 polymer ?
#
loop_
_entity_poly.entity_id
_entity_poly.type
_entity_poly.pdbx_seq_one_letter_code
_entity_poly.pdbx_strand_id
1 'polypeptide(L)'
;MSQKLKVVTIGGGSSYTPELLEGFIKRYHELPVSELWLVDVEGGKAKLDIIFDLCQRMIDNAGVPMKLYKTLGSPRSIERC
;
A
#
# COMPACT_ATOMS: atom_id res chain seq x y z
N MET A 1 -5.73 18.77 -13.34
CA MET A 1 -5.77 18.46 -11.89
C MET A 1 -5.82 16.95 -11.76
N SER A 2 -4.69 16.26 -11.60
CA SER A 2 -4.73 14.82 -11.35
C SER A 2 -5.17 14.60 -9.91
N GLN A 3 -6.35 13.99 -9.73
CA GLN A 3 -6.83 13.62 -8.41
C GLN A 3 -5.84 12.66 -7.77
N LYS A 4 -5.41 12.96 -6.53
CA LYS A 4 -4.53 12.09 -5.76
C LYS A 4 -5.34 10.88 -5.29
N LEU A 5 -5.13 9.72 -5.92
CA LEU A 5 -5.83 8.51 -5.55
C LEU A 5 -5.17 7.88 -4.32
N LYS A 6 -5.97 7.61 -3.30
CA LYS A 6 -5.59 6.91 -2.07
C LYS A 6 -6.23 5.52 -2.10
N VAL A 7 -5.44 4.48 -1.86
CA VAL A 7 -5.91 3.10 -1.77
C VAL A 7 -5.57 2.56 -0.39
N VAL A 8 -6.50 1.82 0.21
CA VAL A 8 -6.31 1.17 1.50
C VAL A 8 -6.55 -0.32 1.36
N THR A 9 -5.59 -1.11 1.80
CA THR A 9 -5.68 -2.57 1.88
C THR A 9 -5.82 -2.98 3.33
N ILE A 10 -7.00 -3.47 3.70
CA ILE A 10 -7.26 -4.09 5.02
C ILE A 10 -6.86 -5.56 4.94
N GLY A 11 -6.06 -6.01 5.90
CA GLY A 11 -5.32 -7.29 5.80
C GLY A 11 -3.99 -7.14 5.07
N GLY A 12 -3.29 -6.02 5.28
CA GLY A 12 -2.06 -5.67 4.58
C GLY A 12 -0.92 -6.66 4.75
N GLY A 13 -0.88 -7.43 5.84
CA GLY A 13 0.08 -8.52 6.06
C GLY A 13 -0.16 -9.79 5.23
N SER A 14 -1.10 -9.75 4.29
CA SER A 14 -1.35 -10.84 3.35
C SER A 14 -0.16 -11.09 2.41
N SER A 15 0.13 -12.35 2.12
CA SER A 15 1.11 -12.76 1.12
C SER A 15 0.75 -12.32 -0.31
N TYR A 16 -0.50 -11.90 -0.55
CA TYR A 16 -0.98 -11.39 -1.85
C TYR A 16 -0.77 -9.87 -2.03
N THR A 17 -0.47 -9.13 -0.96
CA THR A 17 -0.23 -7.69 -1.04
C THR A 17 0.89 -7.30 -2.04
N PRO A 18 2.01 -8.05 -2.15
CA PRO A 18 3.04 -7.76 -3.16
C PRO A 18 2.52 -7.86 -4.60
N GLU A 19 1.67 -8.84 -4.91
CA GLU A 19 1.07 -9.01 -6.23
C GLU A 19 0.12 -7.86 -6.56
N LEU A 20 -0.69 -7.43 -5.58
CA LEU A 20 -1.57 -6.26 -5.73
C LEU A 20 -0.76 -4.99 -6.03
N LEU A 21 0.32 -4.76 -5.28
CA LEU A 21 1.23 -3.63 -5.52
C LEU A 21 1.89 -3.71 -6.89
N GLU A 22 2.35 -4.89 -7.32
CA GLU A 22 2.92 -5.09 -8.65
C GLU A 22 1.91 -4.69 -9.74
N GLY A 23 0.63 -5.03 -9.54
CA GLY A 23 -0.47 -4.59 -10.40
C GLY A 23 -0.56 -3.07 -10.52
N PHE A 24 -0.50 -2.35 -9.39
CA PHE A 24 -0.51 -0.87 -9.37
C PHE A 24 0.73 -0.26 -10.02
N ILE A 25 1.90 -0.83 -9.79
CA ILE A 25 3.15 -0.36 -10.41
C ILE A 25 3.07 -0.51 -11.93
N LYS A 26 2.70 -1.69 -12.43
CA LYS A 26 2.61 -1.97 -13.88
C LYS A 26 1.62 -1.06 -14.60
N ARG A 27 0.53 -0.67 -13.92
CA ARG A 27 -0.57 0.14 -14.48
C ARG A 27 -0.60 1.57 -13.94
N TYR A 28 0.52 2.06 -13.41
CA TYR A 28 0.57 3.39 -12.78
C TYR A 28 0.12 4.52 -13.73
N HIS A 29 0.38 4.37 -15.02
CA HIS A 29 -0.01 5.33 -16.05
C HIS A 29 -1.53 5.40 -16.30
N GLU A 30 -2.26 4.31 -16.03
CA GLU A 30 -3.72 4.24 -16.13
C GLU A 30 -4.38 4.61 -14.80
N LEU A 31 -3.80 4.15 -13.68
CA LEU A 31 -4.31 4.34 -12.33
C LEU A 31 -3.18 4.87 -11.42
N PRO A 32 -2.94 6.20 -11.40
CA PRO A 32 -1.84 6.80 -10.64
C PRO A 32 -2.18 6.84 -9.14
N VAL A 33 -1.95 5.72 -8.45
CA VAL A 33 -2.11 5.60 -7.00
C VAL A 33 -1.03 6.43 -6.32
N SER A 34 -1.44 7.51 -5.64
CA SER A 34 -0.52 8.40 -4.93
C SER A 34 -0.17 7.90 -3.53
N GLU A 35 -1.10 7.20 -2.87
CA GLU A 35 -0.92 6.67 -1.53
C GLU A 35 -1.51 5.26 -1.43
N LEU A 36 -0.72 4.32 -0.91
CA LEU A 36 -1.15 2.98 -0.54
C LEU A 36 -1.00 2.79 0.97
N TRP A 37 -2.09 2.43 1.64
CA TRP A 37 -2.14 2.20 3.08
C TRP A 37 -2.37 0.73 3.36
N LEU A 38 -1.45 0.09 4.08
CA LEU A 38 -1.57 -1.28 4.55
C LEU A 38 -2.07 -1.28 6.00
N VAL A 39 -3.26 -1.82 6.22
CA VAL A 39 -3.90 -1.87 7.54
C VAL A 39 -3.98 -3.33 7.98
N ASP A 40 -3.58 -3.59 9.22
CA ASP A 40 -3.75 -4.91 9.84
C ASP A 40 -4.15 -4.75 11.32
N VAL A 41 -4.30 -5.87 12.03
CA VAL A 41 -4.54 -5.90 13.47
C VAL A 41 -3.23 -6.22 14.21
N GLU A 42 -3.20 -6.03 15.54
CA GLU A 42 -2.02 -6.33 16.37
C GLU A 42 -1.44 -7.73 16.13
N GLY A 43 -2.29 -8.75 16.00
CA GLY A 43 -1.86 -10.13 15.71
C GLY A 43 -1.21 -10.33 14.34
N GLY A 44 -1.46 -9.42 13.39
CA GLY A 44 -0.88 -9.42 12.05
C GLY A 44 0.39 -8.57 11.91
N LYS A 45 0.79 -7.83 12.95
CA LYS A 45 1.88 -6.84 12.89
C LYS A 45 3.18 -7.38 12.29
N ALA A 46 3.64 -8.55 12.73
CA ALA A 46 4.88 -9.14 12.23
C ALA A 46 4.82 -9.44 10.72
N LYS A 47 3.67 -9.91 10.23
CA LYS A 47 3.46 -10.13 8.79
C LYS A 47 3.38 -8.80 8.05
N LEU A 48 2.64 -7.84 8.59
CA LEU A 48 2.53 -6.49 8.03
C LEU A 48 3.90 -5.83 7.88
N ASP A 49 4.78 -5.95 8.87
CA ASP A 49 6.13 -5.38 8.83
C ASP A 49 6.98 -5.98 7.70
N ILE A 50 6.99 -7.32 7.58
CA ILE A 50 7.72 -8.03 6.51
C ILE A 50 7.20 -7.63 5.13
N ILE A 51 5.88 -7.61 4.96
CA ILE A 51 5.24 -7.27 3.69
C ILE A 51 5.48 -5.80 3.33
N PHE A 52 5.38 -4.89 4.31
CA PHE A 52 5.67 -3.47 4.10
C PHE A 52 7.09 -3.24 3.59
N ASP A 53 8.09 -3.88 4.20
CA ASP A 53 9.49 -3.71 3.79
C ASP A 53 9.77 -4.28 2.39
N LEU A 54 9.07 -5.35 2.00
CA LEU A 54 9.12 -5.86 0.62
C LEU A 54 8.47 -4.86 -0.36
N CYS A 55 7.25 -4.40 -0.04
CA CYS A 55 6.52 -3.46 -0.86
C CYS A 55 7.27 -2.13 -1.05
N GLN A 56 7.92 -1.62 0.00
CA GLN A 56 8.73 -0.40 -0.09
C GLN A 56 9.87 -0.56 -1.11
N ARG A 57 10.62 -1.67 -1.04
CA ARG A 57 11.68 -1.97 -2.01
C ARG A 57 11.16 -2.10 -3.44
N MET A 58 9.96 -2.66 -3.62
CA MET A 58 9.33 -2.78 -4.94
C MET A 58 8.99 -1.39 -5.53
N ILE A 59 8.44 -0.48 -4.70
CA ILE A 59 8.15 0.90 -5.11
C ILE A 59 9.43 1.65 -5.46
N ASP A 60 10.44 1.57 -4.60
CA ASP A 60 11.73 2.25 -4.79
C ASP A 60 12.42 1.77 -6.09
N ASN A 61 12.40 0.46 -6.34
CA ASN A 61 12.95 -0.12 -7.57
C ASN A 61 12.16 0.27 -8.82
N ALA A 62 10.83 0.42 -8.72
CA ALA A 62 9.99 0.81 -9.84
C ALA A 62 10.07 2.32 -10.17
N GLY A 63 10.52 3.15 -9.22
CA GLY A 63 10.63 4.60 -9.40
C GLY A 63 9.29 5.32 -9.57
N VAL A 64 8.19 4.73 -9.10
CA VAL A 64 6.86 5.37 -9.16
C VAL A 64 6.65 6.31 -7.98
N PRO A 65 6.00 7.48 -8.16
CA PRO A 65 5.76 8.44 -7.08
C PRO A 65 4.58 8.02 -6.19
N MET A 66 4.65 6.82 -5.63
CA MET A 66 3.67 6.25 -4.71
C MET A 66 4.21 6.28 -3.28
N LYS A 67 3.38 6.72 -2.32
CA LYS A 67 3.72 6.65 -0.89
C LYS A 67 3.11 5.42 -0.25
N LEU A 68 3.89 4.67 0.52
CA LEU A 68 3.42 3.52 1.27
C LEU A 68 3.31 3.85 2.76
N TYR A 69 2.21 3.49 3.39
CA TYR A 69 1.98 3.64 4.83
C TYR A 69 1.52 2.32 5.43
N LYS A 70 1.81 2.09 6.71
CA LYS A 70 1.25 0.98 7.49
C LYS A 70 0.66 1.45 8.81
N THR A 71 -0.40 0.81 9.27
CA THR A 71 -1.02 1.06 10.58
C THR A 71 -1.74 -0.17 11.11
N LEU A 72 -1.94 -0.24 12.43
CA LEU A 72 -2.67 -1.32 13.10
C LEU A 72 -4.16 -0.98 13.39
N GLY A 73 -4.77 -0.12 12.56
CA GLY A 73 -6.18 0.26 12.70
C GLY A 73 -6.47 1.73 13.08
N SER A 74 -5.75 2.70 12.52
CA SER A 74 -6.08 4.12 12.70
C SER A 74 -7.29 4.52 11.83
N PRO A 75 -8.34 5.18 12.36
CA PRO A 75 -9.47 5.66 11.55
C PRO A 75 -9.05 6.55 10.37
N ARG A 76 -7.94 7.28 10.54
CA ARG A 76 -7.34 8.13 9.51
C ARG A 76 -6.94 7.36 8.25
N SER A 77 -6.62 6.07 8.37
CA SER A 77 -6.24 5.28 7.20
C SER A 77 -7.40 5.13 6.23
N ILE A 78 -8.65 5.07 6.69
CA ILE A 78 -9.85 4.87 5.84
C ILE A 78 -10.57 6.17 5.44
N GLU A 79 -10.16 7.32 5.96
CA GLU A 79 -10.76 8.60 5.58
C GLU A 79 -10.49 8.94 4.11
N ARG A 80 -11.55 9.31 3.37
CA ARG A 80 -11.49 9.81 1.99
C ARG A 80 -10.70 8.89 1.04
N CYS A 81 -10.98 7.59 1.12
CA CYS A 81 -10.45 6.58 0.19
C CYS A 81 -11.35 6.44 -1.02
#